data_AF-A0AAP0I615-F1
#
_entry.id   AF-A0AAP0I615-F1
#
_cell.length_a   1.000
_cell.length_b   1.000
_cell.length_c   1.000
_cell.angle_alpha   90.00
_cell.angle_beta   90.00
_cell.angle_gamma   90.00
#
_symmetry.space_group_name_H-M   'P 1'
#
loop_
_entity.id
_entity.type
_entity.pdbx_description
1 polymer ?
#
loop_
_entity_poly.entity_id
_entity_poly.type
_entity_poly.pdbx_seq_one_letter_code
_entity_poly.pdbx_strand_id
1 'polypeptide(L)'
;MKQEKDTISDDKHVKIPIPPQLKKQLIDDWNFVTQLGKLVKLPRSPCVDDILTKYLDYRSKKDGHIADSIGEILKGLRSYFDKSLPMLLLYNKERQQYHEAIKDDISPSTVYGAEHLLRLFVKLPELLAYVNVEEETLAKLQQKLTDFLKFMKSNQSTFFLSTYEGVEGNCKEEED
;
A
#
# COMPACT_ATOMS: atom_id res chain seq x y z
N MET A 1 11.12 -18.57 -45.85
CA MET A 1 10.03 -18.15 -44.95
C MET A 1 10.63 -17.22 -43.91
N LYS A 2 10.18 -15.96 -43.89
CA LYS A 2 10.54 -14.98 -42.87
C LYS A 2 9.76 -15.34 -41.60
N GLN A 3 10.42 -15.47 -40.45
CA GLN A 3 9.74 -15.48 -39.16
C GLN A 3 9.65 -14.04 -38.65
N GLU A 4 8.41 -13.60 -38.48
CA GLU A 4 7.93 -12.35 -37.89
C GLU A 4 8.36 -12.32 -36.41
N LYS A 5 9.13 -11.31 -35.96
CA LYS A 5 8.66 -10.05 -35.35
C LYS A 5 7.73 -10.20 -34.13
N ASP A 6 8.19 -10.88 -33.07
CA ASP A 6 7.71 -10.60 -31.72
C ASP A 6 8.42 -9.35 -31.17
N THR A 7 7.89 -8.20 -31.56
CA THR A 7 8.22 -6.92 -30.92
C THR A 7 7.42 -6.87 -29.61
N ILE A 8 7.99 -7.42 -28.54
CA ILE A 8 7.49 -7.19 -27.18
C ILE A 8 7.48 -5.67 -26.99
N SER A 9 6.30 -5.09 -26.81
CA SER A 9 6.10 -3.65 -26.66
C SER A 9 6.58 -3.22 -25.27
N ASP A 10 7.90 -3.13 -25.13
CA ASP A 10 8.62 -2.79 -23.91
C ASP A 10 8.72 -1.27 -23.77
N ASP A 11 7.58 -0.57 -23.59
CA ASP A 11 7.66 0.88 -23.28
C ASP A 11 6.46 1.53 -22.56
N LYS A 12 5.49 0.75 -22.06
CA LYS A 12 4.45 1.33 -21.17
C LYS A 12 4.92 1.34 -19.72
N HIS A 13 5.99 2.08 -19.45
CA HIS A 13 6.44 2.32 -18.08
C HIS A 13 5.45 3.26 -17.37
N VAL A 14 4.42 2.69 -16.74
CA VAL A 14 3.51 3.41 -15.85
C VAL A 14 4.32 3.94 -14.67
N LYS A 15 4.54 5.26 -14.56
CA LYS A 15 5.30 5.85 -13.46
C LYS A 15 4.34 6.54 -12.49
N ILE A 16 4.33 6.08 -11.23
CA ILE A 16 3.64 6.76 -10.14
C ILE A 16 4.71 7.36 -9.22
N PRO A 17 4.93 8.68 -9.26
CA PRO A 17 6.01 9.30 -8.50
C PRO A 17 5.70 9.32 -7.00
N ILE A 18 6.44 8.54 -6.22
CA ILE A 18 6.35 8.54 -4.75
C ILE A 18 7.10 9.76 -4.19
N PRO A 19 6.46 10.63 -3.37
CA PRO A 19 7.12 11.75 -2.72
C PRO A 19 8.35 11.33 -1.89
N PRO A 20 9.43 12.13 -1.83
CA PRO A 20 10.66 11.77 -1.09
C PRO A 20 10.43 11.45 0.38
N GLN A 21 9.49 12.14 1.04
CA GLN A 21 9.13 11.87 2.44
C GLN A 21 8.55 10.46 2.63
N LEU A 22 7.73 10.01 1.69
CA LEU A 22 7.16 8.66 1.70
C LEU A 22 8.18 7.60 1.27
N LYS A 23 9.14 7.96 0.40
CA LYS A 23 10.29 7.08 0.12
C LYS A 23 11.13 6.84 1.36
N LYS A 24 11.41 7.89 2.16
CA LYS A 24 12.08 7.74 3.45
C LYS A 24 11.30 6.80 4.37
N GLN A 25 9.98 6.98 4.45
CA GLN A 25 9.11 6.10 5.23
C GLN A 25 9.23 4.63 4.82
N LEU A 26 9.30 4.32 3.53
CA LEU A 26 9.50 2.95 3.01
C LEU A 26 10.88 2.38 3.40
N ILE A 27 11.92 3.20 3.39
CA ILE A 27 13.27 2.79 3.80
C ILE A 27 13.30 2.48 5.30
N ASP A 28 12.71 3.36 6.12
CA ASP A 28 12.62 3.19 7.56
C ASP A 28 11.80 1.94 7.91
N ASP A 29 10.64 1.74 7.27
CA ASP A 29 9.79 0.55 7.39
C ASP A 29 10.54 -0.75 7.05
N TRP A 30 11.24 -0.77 5.90
CA TRP A 30 12.08 -1.92 5.54
C TRP A 30 13.14 -2.21 6.60
N ASN A 31 13.80 -1.19 7.14
CA ASN A 31 14.81 -1.35 8.18
C ASN A 31 14.20 -1.93 9.48
N PHE A 32 13.08 -1.38 9.95
CA PHE A 32 12.40 -1.86 11.14
C PHE A 32 12.00 -3.34 11.02
N VAL A 33 11.36 -3.72 9.91
CA VAL A 33 10.87 -5.09 9.74
C VAL A 33 12.02 -6.04 9.44
N THR A 34 12.83 -5.75 8.42
CA THR A 34 13.81 -6.73 7.91
C THR A 34 15.08 -6.79 8.75
N GLN A 35 15.63 -5.65 9.19
CA GLN A 35 16.87 -5.63 9.96
C GLN A 35 16.58 -5.79 11.44
N LEU A 36 15.67 -4.98 11.99
CA LEU A 36 15.42 -4.95 13.44
C LEU A 36 14.40 -5.97 13.91
N GLY A 37 13.63 -6.60 13.00
CA GLY A 37 12.58 -7.55 13.37
C GLY A 37 11.43 -6.94 14.18
N LYS A 38 11.26 -5.62 14.11
CA LYS A 38 10.17 -4.90 14.76
C LYS A 38 8.98 -4.87 13.82
N LEU A 39 7.80 -5.19 14.33
CA LEU A 39 6.59 -5.32 13.52
C LEU A 39 5.59 -4.22 13.89
N VAL A 40 4.80 -3.82 12.90
CA VAL A 40 3.65 -2.94 13.14
C VAL A 40 2.62 -3.72 13.94
N LYS A 41 2.12 -3.14 15.05
CA LYS A 41 1.06 -3.76 15.85
C LYS A 41 -0.25 -3.82 15.06
N LEU A 42 -0.89 -4.99 15.09
CA LEU A 42 -2.20 -5.24 14.48
C LEU A 42 -3.26 -5.49 15.57
N PRO A 43 -4.52 -5.05 15.39
CA PRO A 43 -5.00 -4.24 14.27
C PRO A 43 -4.45 -2.80 14.34
N ARG A 44 -4.19 -2.21 13.17
CA ARG A 44 -3.60 -0.88 13.03
C ARG A 44 -4.69 0.19 12.98
N SER A 45 -4.50 1.30 13.69
CA SER A 45 -5.41 2.47 13.67
C SER A 45 -4.67 3.78 13.35
N PRO A 46 -5.04 4.51 12.27
CA PRO A 46 -6.08 4.17 11.31
C PRO A 46 -5.70 2.97 10.41
N CYS A 47 -6.69 2.14 10.07
CA CYS A 47 -6.53 1.05 9.11
C CYS A 47 -6.63 1.57 7.65
N VAL A 48 -6.40 0.71 6.66
CA VAL A 48 -6.51 1.08 5.24
C VAL A 48 -7.93 1.58 4.93
N ASP A 49 -8.98 0.91 5.41
CA ASP A 49 -10.36 1.36 5.19
C ASP A 49 -10.63 2.76 5.77
N ASP A 50 -10.10 3.06 6.96
CA ASP A 50 -10.18 4.40 7.55
C ASP A 50 -9.46 5.45 6.69
N ILE A 51 -8.27 5.12 6.16
CA ILE A 51 -7.47 6.03 5.34
C ILE A 51 -8.17 6.32 4.01
N LEU A 52 -8.71 5.28 3.35
CA LEU A 52 -9.46 5.42 2.10
C LEU A 52 -10.71 6.26 2.30
N THR A 53 -11.46 6.00 3.38
CA THR A 53 -12.66 6.78 3.75
C THR A 53 -12.31 8.24 4.01
N LYS A 54 -11.27 8.51 4.81
CA LYS A 54 -10.78 9.88 5.06
C LYS A 54 -10.40 10.62 3.78
N TYR A 55 -9.81 9.94 2.81
CA TYR A 55 -9.50 10.55 1.51
C TYR A 55 -10.74 10.84 0.67
N LEU A 56 -11.72 9.93 0.66
CA LEU A 56 -12.99 10.13 -0.03
C LEU A 56 -13.73 11.35 0.53
N ASP A 57 -13.77 11.50 1.85
CA ASP A 57 -14.36 12.65 2.53
C ASP A 57 -13.62 13.95 2.20
N TYR A 58 -12.29 13.90 2.21
CA TYR A 58 -11.43 15.04 1.83
C TYR A 58 -11.74 15.50 0.40
N ARG A 59 -11.94 14.57 -0.54
CA ARG A 59 -12.22 14.90 -1.94
C ARG A 59 -13.65 15.34 -2.18
N SER A 60 -14.61 14.76 -1.48
CA SER A 60 -16.02 15.16 -1.56
C SER A 60 -16.23 16.61 -1.16
N LYS A 61 -15.50 17.07 -0.12
CA LYS A 61 -15.51 18.48 0.32
C LYS A 61 -14.85 19.45 -0.67
N LYS A 62 -13.93 18.95 -1.49
CA LYS A 62 -13.11 19.77 -2.39
C LYS A 62 -13.70 19.91 -3.79
N ASP A 63 -14.27 18.82 -4.33
CA ASP A 63 -14.48 18.68 -5.78
C ASP A 63 -15.89 18.21 -6.21
N GLY A 64 -16.87 18.11 -5.30
CA GLY A 64 -18.26 17.77 -5.64
C GLY A 64 -18.42 16.52 -6.52
N HIS A 65 -18.88 16.69 -7.77
CA HIS A 65 -19.18 15.63 -8.77
C HIS A 65 -18.01 14.68 -9.11
N ILE A 66 -16.77 14.98 -8.70
CA ILE A 66 -15.60 14.10 -8.93
C ILE A 66 -15.60 12.89 -7.97
N ALA A 67 -16.42 12.92 -6.91
CA ALA A 67 -16.46 11.90 -5.86
C ALA A 67 -16.75 10.47 -6.37
N ASP A 68 -17.67 10.30 -7.32
CA ASP A 68 -18.08 8.97 -7.80
C ASP A 68 -16.92 8.23 -8.48
N SER A 69 -16.18 8.93 -9.35
CA SER A 69 -15.00 8.37 -10.02
C SER A 69 -13.88 7.99 -9.04
N ILE A 70 -13.73 8.76 -7.96
CA ILE A 70 -12.74 8.48 -6.92
C ILE A 70 -13.18 7.27 -6.09
N GLY A 71 -14.46 7.15 -5.76
CA GLY A 71 -15.01 6.01 -5.03
C GLY A 71 -14.67 4.68 -5.70
N GLU A 72 -14.87 4.57 -7.02
CA GLU A 72 -14.53 3.36 -7.77
C GLU A 72 -13.02 3.05 -7.77
N ILE A 73 -12.18 4.09 -7.89
CA ILE A 73 -10.71 3.92 -7.80
C ILE A 73 -10.31 3.41 -6.41
N LEU A 74 -10.90 3.96 -5.34
CA LEU A 74 -10.59 3.54 -3.97
C LEU A 74 -11.08 2.12 -3.67
N LYS A 75 -12.26 1.72 -4.17
CA LYS A 75 -12.73 0.34 -4.11
C LYS A 75 -11.76 -0.61 -4.82
N GLY A 76 -11.28 -0.23 -6.00
CA GLY A 76 -10.26 -0.95 -6.73
C GLY A 76 -8.97 -1.10 -5.92
N LEU A 77 -8.48 0.00 -5.34
CA LEU A 77 -7.27 0.00 -4.51
C LEU A 77 -7.43 -0.87 -3.27
N ARG A 78 -8.58 -0.82 -2.60
CA ARG A 78 -8.92 -1.69 -1.45
C ARG A 78 -8.91 -3.16 -1.83
N SER A 79 -9.64 -3.54 -2.88
CA SER A 79 -9.68 -4.93 -3.36
C SER A 79 -8.29 -5.41 -3.78
N TYR A 80 -7.50 -4.51 -4.37
CA TYR A 80 -6.16 -4.81 -4.81
C TYR A 80 -5.22 -5.03 -3.62
N PHE A 81 -5.32 -4.18 -2.59
CA PHE A 81 -4.60 -4.33 -1.34
C PHE A 81 -4.90 -5.69 -0.68
N ASP A 82 -6.18 -6.02 -0.51
CA ASP A 82 -6.60 -7.27 0.14
C ASP A 82 -6.01 -8.52 -0.55
N LYS A 83 -6.01 -8.54 -1.90
CA LYS A 83 -5.47 -9.66 -2.69
C LYS A 83 -3.95 -9.69 -2.73
N SER A 84 -3.31 -8.52 -2.83
CA SER A 84 -1.86 -8.42 -2.99
C SER A 84 -1.10 -8.51 -1.68
N LEU A 85 -1.71 -8.18 -0.55
CA LEU A 85 -1.04 -8.20 0.75
C LEU A 85 -0.35 -9.54 1.05
N PRO A 86 -1.06 -10.69 1.10
CA PRO A 86 -0.43 -11.97 1.37
C PRO A 86 0.51 -12.45 0.25
N MET A 87 0.45 -11.88 -0.96
CA MET A 87 1.27 -12.38 -2.07
C MET A 87 2.55 -11.57 -2.25
N LEU A 88 2.49 -10.25 -2.07
CA LEU A 88 3.49 -9.30 -2.57
C LEU A 88 3.98 -8.29 -1.53
N LEU A 89 3.18 -7.94 -0.52
CA LEU A 89 3.46 -6.75 0.32
C LEU A 89 4.07 -7.08 1.69
N LEU A 90 4.02 -8.33 2.13
CA LEU A 90 4.57 -8.78 3.40
C LEU A 90 6.02 -9.27 3.26
N TYR A 91 6.90 -8.79 4.14
CA TYR A 91 8.21 -9.37 4.35
C TYR A 91 8.11 -10.71 5.07
N ASN A 92 9.16 -11.53 4.97
CA ASN A 92 9.18 -12.87 5.60
C ASN A 92 8.87 -12.83 7.10
N LYS A 93 9.35 -11.82 7.82
CA LYS A 93 9.13 -11.65 9.26
C LYS A 93 7.68 -11.30 9.64
N GLU A 94 6.88 -10.79 8.71
CA GLU A 94 5.46 -10.44 8.95
C GLU A 94 4.51 -11.62 8.67
N ARG A 95 5.03 -12.71 8.08
CA ARG A 95 4.19 -13.84 7.64
C ARG A 95 3.48 -14.51 8.78
N GLN A 96 4.16 -14.73 9.91
CA GLN A 96 3.51 -15.32 11.08
C GLN A 96 2.40 -14.42 11.62
N GLN A 97 2.69 -13.13 11.80
CA GLN A 97 1.71 -12.14 12.27
C GLN A 97 0.46 -12.08 11.37
N TYR A 98 0.61 -12.22 10.06
CA TYR A 98 -0.52 -12.30 9.14
C TYR A 98 -1.43 -13.49 9.41
N HIS A 99 -0.88 -14.69 9.59
CA HIS A 99 -1.69 -15.90 9.86
C HIS A 99 -2.42 -15.81 11.20
N GLU A 100 -1.87 -15.09 12.18
CA GLU A 100 -2.51 -14.86 13.48
C GLU A 100 -3.61 -13.79 13.40
N ALA A 101 -3.38 -12.73 12.63
CA ALA A 101 -4.27 -11.57 12.55
C ALA A 101 -5.42 -11.75 11.55
N ILE A 102 -5.19 -12.45 10.44
CA ILE A 102 -6.17 -12.65 9.37
C ILE A 102 -6.73 -14.06 9.46
N LYS A 103 -7.98 -14.16 9.90
CA LYS A 103 -8.78 -15.38 9.91
C LYS A 103 -9.77 -15.35 8.75
N ASP A 104 -10.43 -16.48 8.52
CA ASP A 104 -11.55 -16.58 7.57
C ASP A 104 -12.54 -15.43 7.83
N ASP A 105 -12.97 -14.77 6.75
CA ASP A 105 -13.85 -13.58 6.71
C ASP A 105 -13.26 -12.21 7.09
N ILE A 106 -11.98 -12.11 7.50
CA ILE A 106 -11.36 -10.81 7.81
C ILE A 106 -10.65 -10.25 6.57
N SER A 107 -11.12 -9.09 6.12
CA SER A 107 -10.48 -8.34 5.02
C SER A 107 -9.22 -7.63 5.52
N PRO A 108 -8.04 -7.82 4.88
CA PRO A 108 -6.81 -7.23 5.38
C PRO A 108 -6.80 -5.70 5.46
N SER A 109 -7.56 -5.01 4.61
CA SER A 109 -7.74 -3.55 4.67
C SER A 109 -8.39 -3.03 5.95
N THR A 110 -9.06 -3.89 6.72
CA THR A 110 -9.61 -3.56 8.05
C THR A 110 -8.61 -3.74 9.20
N VAL A 111 -7.47 -4.41 8.94
CA VAL A 111 -6.49 -4.79 9.97
C VAL A 111 -5.16 -4.06 9.80
N TYR A 112 -4.71 -3.90 8.56
CA TYR A 112 -3.43 -3.26 8.24
C TYR A 112 -3.59 -1.76 8.01
N GLY A 113 -2.49 -1.01 8.04
CA GLY A 113 -2.50 0.46 7.95
C GLY A 113 -1.68 1.03 6.79
N ALA A 114 -1.24 2.29 6.98
CA ALA A 114 -0.61 3.10 5.96
C ALA A 114 0.75 2.55 5.48
N GLU A 115 1.48 1.88 6.37
CA GLU A 115 2.79 1.28 6.11
C GLU A 115 2.70 0.29 4.94
N HIS A 116 1.83 -0.71 5.06
CA HIS A 116 1.59 -1.73 4.05
C HIS A 116 0.89 -1.17 2.82
N LEU A 117 -0.05 -0.23 3.00
CA LEU A 117 -0.70 0.44 1.88
C LEU A 117 0.31 1.19 1.01
N LEU A 118 1.31 1.83 1.61
CA LEU A 118 2.35 2.54 0.87
C LEU A 118 3.23 1.59 0.05
N ARG A 119 3.50 0.37 0.56
CA ARG A 119 4.22 -0.67 -0.21
C ARG A 119 3.49 -1.04 -1.49
N LEU A 120 2.15 -1.01 -1.48
CA LEU A 120 1.36 -1.25 -2.69
C LEU A 120 1.71 -0.30 -3.82
N PHE A 121 1.96 0.98 -3.53
CA PHE A 121 2.31 1.99 -4.53
C PHE A 121 3.69 1.77 -5.18
N VAL A 122 4.56 0.98 -4.56
CA VAL A 122 5.82 0.53 -5.18
C VAL A 122 5.56 -0.56 -6.21
N LYS A 123 4.58 -1.43 -5.96
CA LYS A 123 4.22 -2.55 -6.83
C LYS A 123 3.23 -2.19 -7.93
N LEU A 124 2.34 -1.25 -7.67
CA LEU A 124 1.26 -0.84 -8.58
C LEU A 124 1.74 -0.48 -10.00
N PRO A 125 2.87 0.26 -10.20
CA PRO A 125 3.46 0.50 -11.52
C PRO A 125 3.70 -0.77 -12.36
N GLU A 126 4.35 -1.78 -11.76
CA GLU A 126 4.69 -3.05 -12.43
C GLU A 126 3.41 -3.75 -12.90
N LEU A 127 2.34 -3.64 -12.11
CA LEU A 127 1.08 -4.35 -12.34
C LEU A 127 0.20 -3.65 -13.37
N LEU A 128 0.19 -2.31 -13.36
CA LEU A 128 -0.53 -1.51 -14.36
C LEU A 128 0.08 -1.62 -15.76
N ALA A 129 1.37 -1.98 -15.88
CA ALA A 129 2.02 -2.21 -17.17
C ALA A 129 1.42 -3.38 -17.95
N TYR A 130 0.81 -4.37 -17.26
CA TYR A 130 0.18 -5.53 -17.90
C TYR A 130 -1.29 -5.30 -18.30
N VAL A 131 -1.88 -4.17 -17.91
CA VAL A 131 -3.28 -3.87 -18.21
C VAL A 131 -3.38 -3.06 -19.49
N ASN A 132 -4.15 -3.55 -20.47
CA ASN A 132 -4.38 -2.84 -21.72
C ASN A 132 -5.43 -1.72 -21.52
N VAL A 133 -5.02 -0.62 -20.88
CA VAL A 133 -5.83 0.59 -20.66
C VAL A 133 -5.48 1.64 -21.72
N GLU A 134 -6.49 2.40 -22.15
CA GLU A 134 -6.31 3.60 -22.96
C GLU A 134 -5.42 4.63 -22.24
N GLU A 135 -4.55 5.30 -22.99
CA GLU A 135 -3.54 6.22 -22.45
C GLU A 135 -4.16 7.37 -21.63
N GLU A 136 -5.26 7.95 -22.11
CA GLU A 136 -5.95 9.04 -21.41
C GLU A 136 -6.52 8.58 -20.06
N THR A 137 -7.14 7.40 -20.04
CA THR A 137 -7.70 6.80 -18.82
C THR A 137 -6.60 6.45 -17.82
N LEU A 138 -5.48 5.93 -18.32
CA LEU A 138 -4.30 5.64 -17.51
C LEU A 138 -3.70 6.91 -16.90
N ALA A 139 -3.57 7.99 -17.67
CA ALA A 139 -3.06 9.27 -17.18
C ALA A 139 -3.97 9.86 -16.08
N LYS A 140 -5.30 9.78 -16.25
CA LYS A 140 -6.27 10.18 -15.22
C LYS A 140 -6.10 9.35 -13.95
N LEU A 141 -5.96 8.03 -14.06
CA LEU A 141 -5.72 7.14 -12.93
C LEU A 141 -4.42 7.49 -12.21
N GLN A 142 -3.31 7.67 -12.93
CA GLN A 142 -2.03 8.07 -12.37
C GLN A 142 -2.13 9.39 -11.60
N GLN A 143 -2.86 10.37 -12.12
CA GLN A 143 -3.07 11.64 -11.45
C GLN A 143 -3.83 11.46 -10.13
N LYS A 144 -4.89 10.64 -10.11
CA LYS A 144 -5.66 10.35 -8.87
C LYS A 144 -4.83 9.62 -7.83
N LEU A 145 -4.03 8.64 -8.25
CA LEU A 145 -3.10 7.90 -7.37
C LEU A 145 -2.01 8.83 -6.82
N THR A 146 -1.50 9.73 -7.64
CA THR A 146 -0.52 10.74 -7.21
C THR A 146 -1.13 11.72 -6.21
N ASP A 147 -2.37 12.16 -6.42
CA ASP A 147 -3.09 13.01 -5.47
C ASP A 147 -3.33 12.28 -4.13
N PHE A 148 -3.61 10.98 -4.16
CA PHE A 148 -3.71 10.16 -2.95
C PHE A 148 -2.39 10.10 -2.19
N LEU A 149 -1.26 9.87 -2.87
CA LEU A 149 0.07 9.90 -2.23
C LEU A 149 0.39 11.28 -1.62
N LYS A 150 -0.02 12.38 -2.25
CA LYS A 150 0.11 13.73 -1.67
C LYS A 150 -0.73 13.85 -0.40
N PHE A 151 -1.95 13.32 -0.38
CA PHE A 151 -2.79 13.30 0.81
C PHE A 151 -2.16 12.48 1.95
N MET A 152 -1.62 11.29 1.65
CA MET A 152 -0.89 10.49 2.65
C MET A 152 0.30 11.25 3.23
N LYS A 153 1.08 11.93 2.38
CA LYS A 153 2.19 12.80 2.81
C LYS A 153 1.73 13.92 3.73
N SER A 154 0.64 14.61 3.38
CA SER A 154 0.11 15.72 4.19
C SER A 154 -0.37 15.28 5.58
N ASN A 155 -0.70 13.99 5.75
CA ASN A 155 -1.18 13.41 7.01
C ASN A 155 -0.18 12.41 7.60
N GLN A 156 1.10 12.52 7.22
CA GLN A 156 2.10 11.49 7.52
C GLN A 156 2.24 11.20 9.03
N SER A 157 2.21 12.24 9.88
CA SER A 157 2.32 12.09 11.33
C SER A 157 1.15 11.34 11.98
N THR A 158 -0.01 11.33 11.33
CA THR A 158 -1.19 10.60 11.81
C THR A 158 -1.27 9.19 11.24
N PHE A 159 -0.80 9.00 10.01
CA PHE A 159 -0.96 7.73 9.29
C PHE A 159 0.19 6.75 9.56
N PHE A 160 1.41 7.23 9.70
CA PHE A 160 2.59 6.39 9.84
C PHE A 160 3.16 6.43 11.25
N LEU A 161 3.59 5.28 11.75
CA LEU A 161 4.33 5.19 13.00
C LEU A 161 5.77 5.70 12.84
N SER A 162 6.27 6.35 13.89
CA SER A 162 7.68 6.77 14.00
C SER A 162 8.60 5.62 14.46
N THR A 163 8.05 4.63 15.16
CA THR A 163 8.77 3.44 15.66
C THR A 163 7.83 2.25 15.73
N TYR A 164 8.37 1.03 15.58
CA TYR A 164 7.60 -0.22 15.68
C TYR A 164 7.90 -0.93 17.00
N GLU A 165 6.96 -1.72 17.49
CA GLU A 165 7.16 -2.54 18.69
C GLU A 165 8.10 -3.71 18.32
N GLY A 166 9.10 -3.97 19.17
CA GLY A 166 9.92 -5.17 19.05
C GLY A 166 9.15 -6.37 19.60
N VAL A 167 9.38 -7.54 19.01
CA VAL A 167 9.06 -8.80 19.71
C VAL A 167 10.05 -8.88 20.87
N GLU A 168 9.68 -8.37 22.05
CA GLU A 168 10.44 -8.64 23.26
C GLU A 168 10.42 -10.16 23.44
N GLY A 169 11.55 -10.79 23.13
CA GLY A 169 11.80 -12.17 23.46
C GLY A 169 11.65 -12.26 24.97
N ASN A 170 10.58 -12.93 25.41
CA ASN A 170 10.38 -13.31 26.79
C ASN A 170 11.38 -14.44 27.10
N CYS A 171 12.68 -14.14 27.04
CA CYS A 171 13.69 -14.92 27.74
C CYS A 171 13.50 -14.54 29.20
N LYS A 172 12.62 -15.27 29.87
CA LYS A 172 12.66 -15.35 31.32
C LYS A 172 14.07 -15.84 31.63
N GLU A 173 14.87 -14.96 32.21
CA GLU A 173 16.02 -15.35 32.99
C GLU A 173 15.46 -16.22 34.12
N GLU A 174 15.51 -17.54 33.95
CA GLU A 174 15.45 -18.47 35.08
C GLU A 174 16.82 -18.38 35.76
N GLU A 175 16.93 -17.44 36.70
CA GLU A 175 17.81 -17.62 37.87
C GLU A 175 17.10 -18.60 38.81
N ASP A 176 17.63 -19.83 38.87
CA ASP A 176 17.91 -20.58 40.11
C ASP A 176 18.79 -21.81 39.81
#